data_AF-A0A202FEU8-F1
#
_entry.id   AF-A0A202FEU8-F1
#
_cell.length_a   1.000
_cell.length_b   1.000
_cell.length_c   1.000
_cell.angle_alpha   90.00
_cell.angle_beta   90.00
_cell.angle_gamma   90.00
#
_symmetry.space_group_name_H-M   'P 1'
#
loop_
_entity.id
_entity.type
_entity.pdbx_description
1 polymer ?
#
loop_
_entity_poly.entity_id
_entity_poly.type
_entity_poly.pdbx_seq_one_letter_code
_entity_poly.pdbx_strand_id
1 'polypeptide(L)'
;MSLVVMIMICTLNLTKNYGYWEVDKQSIRYSDLSSTGQKVKAILVPKKTKESLINYSEIEAVKLVATAGIKAPSMVKESGALFAYSPDTVLDRFPSDYYLTVKLKNGYEINLDLSSSVSDTSDIAEMIEIVEKETHQDVALVRQEN
;
A
#
# COMPACT_ATOMS: atom_id res chain seq x y z
N MET A 1 -26.91 -4.74 -13.19
CA MET A 1 -25.85 -3.90 -13.78
C MET A 1 -25.56 -2.64 -12.95
N SER A 2 -26.54 -1.76 -12.62
CA SER A 2 -26.26 -0.52 -11.86
C SER A 2 -25.65 -0.67 -10.46
N LEU A 3 -26.04 -1.70 -9.69
CA LEU A 3 -25.52 -1.88 -8.32
C LEU A 3 -24.02 -2.24 -8.30
N VAL A 4 -23.59 -3.08 -9.24
CA VAL A 4 -22.18 -3.51 -9.37
C VAL A 4 -21.30 -2.33 -9.76
N VAL A 5 -21.78 -1.50 -10.70
CA VAL A 5 -21.07 -0.29 -11.13
C VAL A 5 -20.99 0.74 -9.98
N MET A 6 -22.07 0.95 -9.21
CA MET A 6 -22.02 1.80 -8.01
C MET A 6 -21.03 1.27 -6.97
N ILE A 7 -21.05 -0.03 -6.68
CA ILE A 7 -20.12 -0.63 -5.71
C ILE A 7 -18.68 -0.44 -6.17
N MET A 8 -18.36 -0.66 -7.45
CA MET A 8 -17.03 -0.37 -8.00
C MET A 8 -16.61 1.09 -7.79
N ILE A 9 -17.46 2.05 -8.16
CA ILE A 9 -17.17 3.48 -8.03
C ILE A 9 -16.99 3.88 -6.56
N CYS A 10 -17.80 3.33 -5.65
CA CYS A 10 -17.63 3.53 -4.21
C CYS A 10 -16.32 2.91 -3.70
N THR A 11 -15.95 1.72 -4.17
CA THR A 11 -14.70 1.06 -3.78
C THR A 11 -13.44 1.80 -4.24
N LEU A 12 -13.47 2.45 -5.41
CA LEU A 12 -12.36 3.28 -5.89
C LEU A 12 -12.20 4.56 -5.07
N ASN A 13 -13.30 5.18 -4.66
CA ASN A 13 -13.26 6.37 -3.80
C ASN A 13 -12.93 6.03 -2.34
N LEU A 14 -13.22 4.82 -1.88
CA LEU A 14 -12.86 4.38 -0.53
C LEU A 14 -11.37 4.31 -0.34
N THR A 15 -10.59 3.75 -1.26
CA THR A 15 -9.13 3.70 -1.07
C THR A 15 -8.53 5.10 -1.00
N LYS A 16 -9.05 6.04 -1.80
CA LYS A 16 -8.64 7.46 -1.75
C LYS A 16 -9.05 8.21 -0.48
N ASN A 17 -10.20 7.89 0.13
CA ASN A 17 -10.75 8.61 1.30
C ASN A 17 -10.53 7.88 2.65
N TYR A 18 -10.28 6.56 2.61
CA TYR A 18 -10.19 5.65 3.77
C TYR A 18 -8.97 4.73 3.69
N GLY A 19 -8.05 4.96 2.75
CA GLY A 19 -6.69 4.42 2.77
C GLY A 19 -5.90 5.06 3.90
N TYR A 20 -6.38 4.88 5.13
CA TYR A 20 -5.73 5.34 6.33
C TYR A 20 -4.71 4.29 6.73
N TRP A 21 -3.46 4.70 6.69
CA TRP A 21 -2.34 4.00 7.29
C TRP A 21 -1.66 4.95 8.27
N GLU A 22 -1.14 4.38 9.34
CA GLU A 22 -0.38 5.10 10.35
C GLU A 22 0.85 4.25 10.68
N VAL A 23 2.02 4.89 10.64
CA VAL A 23 3.30 4.23 10.92
C VAL A 23 3.89 4.87 12.16
N ASP A 24 4.15 4.05 13.17
CA ASP A 24 4.86 4.45 14.38
C ASP A 24 6.02 3.48 14.68
N LYS A 25 6.74 3.70 15.77
CA LYS A 25 7.91 2.86 16.13
C LYS A 25 7.54 1.43 16.53
N GLN A 26 6.27 1.10 16.72
CA GLN A 26 5.82 -0.22 17.15
C GLN A 26 5.24 -1.03 15.99
N SER A 27 4.49 -0.37 15.11
CA SER A 27 3.72 -1.09 14.09
C SER A 27 3.29 -0.20 12.94
N ILE A 28 2.85 -0.86 11.87
CA ILE A 28 2.07 -0.25 10.79
C ILE A 28 0.60 -0.58 11.03
N ARG A 29 -0.22 0.44 11.29
CA ARG A 29 -1.69 0.32 11.31
C ARG A 29 -2.22 0.65 9.93
N TYR A 30 -3.20 -0.11 9.46
CA TYR A 30 -3.84 0.14 8.17
C TYR A 30 -5.28 -0.33 8.14
N SER A 31 -6.09 0.30 7.29
CA SER A 31 -7.41 -0.21 6.94
C SER A 31 -7.29 -1.33 5.91
N ASP A 32 -7.57 -2.58 6.32
CA ASP A 32 -7.59 -3.72 5.39
C ASP A 32 -8.80 -3.61 4.46
N LEU A 33 -8.51 -3.18 3.22
CA LEU A 33 -9.45 -3.05 2.13
C LEU A 33 -9.13 -4.06 1.01
N SER A 34 -8.42 -5.15 1.31
CA SER A 34 -7.94 -6.11 0.32
C SER A 34 -9.06 -6.85 -0.42
N SER A 35 -10.23 -7.04 0.20
CA SER A 35 -11.38 -7.74 -0.40
C SER A 35 -12.61 -6.86 -0.57
N THR A 36 -13.44 -7.15 -1.58
CA THR A 36 -14.74 -6.47 -1.79
C THR A 36 -15.62 -6.51 -0.55
N GLY A 37 -15.61 -7.62 0.21
CA GLY A 37 -16.37 -7.75 1.44
C GLY A 37 -15.89 -6.79 2.54
N GLN A 38 -14.58 -6.63 2.72
CA GLN A 38 -14.02 -5.66 3.66
C GLN A 38 -14.32 -4.22 3.24
N LYS A 39 -14.22 -3.91 1.94
CA LYS A 39 -14.58 -2.58 1.42
C LYS A 39 -16.04 -2.26 1.69
N VAL A 40 -16.96 -3.18 1.39
CA VAL A 40 -18.39 -3.00 1.68
C VAL A 40 -18.64 -2.83 3.19
N LYS A 41 -17.95 -3.61 4.04
CA LYS A 41 -18.04 -3.48 5.49
C LYS A 41 -17.56 -2.10 5.98
N ALA A 42 -16.49 -1.57 5.40
CA ALA A 42 -15.99 -0.24 5.71
C ALA A 42 -17.00 0.88 5.38
N ILE A 43 -17.75 0.75 4.27
CA ILE A 43 -18.85 1.67 3.92
C ILE A 43 -20.00 1.58 4.92
N LEU A 44 -20.47 0.35 5.17
CA LEU A 44 -21.73 0.13 5.89
C LEU A 44 -21.57 0.32 7.41
N VAL A 45 -20.38 0.05 7.95
CA VAL A 45 -20.15 0.06 9.40
C VAL A 45 -18.79 0.67 9.75
N PRO A 46 -18.53 1.95 9.41
CA PRO A 46 -17.21 2.58 9.56
C PRO A 46 -16.72 2.57 11.01
N LYS A 47 -17.61 2.72 11.99
CA LYS A 47 -17.27 2.69 13.43
C LYS A 47 -16.83 1.32 13.96
N LYS A 48 -17.03 0.23 13.20
CA LYS A 48 -16.64 -1.14 13.61
C LYS A 48 -15.52 -1.72 12.75
N THR A 49 -15.03 -0.99 11.76
CA THR A 49 -13.86 -1.38 11.00
C THR A 49 -12.66 -1.22 11.93
N LYS A 50 -12.12 -2.36 12.40
CA LYS A 50 -10.90 -2.36 13.18
C LYS A 50 -9.73 -2.22 12.22
N GLU A 51 -8.79 -1.35 12.55
CA GLU A 51 -7.51 -1.27 11.87
C GLU A 51 -6.78 -2.62 12.02
N SER A 52 -6.15 -3.03 10.94
CA SER A 52 -5.23 -4.15 10.94
C SER A 52 -3.84 -3.64 11.32
N LEU A 53 -3.08 -4.50 12.00
CA LEU A 53 -1.77 -4.15 12.53
C LEU A 53 -0.73 -5.11 11.94
N ILE A 54 0.39 -4.55 11.49
CA ILE A 54 1.58 -5.28 11.06
C ILE A 54 2.67 -4.99 12.07
N ASN A 55 3.20 -6.02 12.73
CA ASN A 55 4.39 -5.87 13.55
C ASN A 55 5.63 -5.90 12.66
N TYR A 56 6.62 -5.04 12.92
CA TYR A 56 7.87 -5.03 12.13
C TYR A 56 8.60 -6.38 12.15
N SER A 57 8.47 -7.14 13.24
CA SER A 57 9.05 -8.48 13.37
C SER A 57 8.43 -9.51 12.41
N GLU A 58 7.27 -9.24 11.83
CA GLU A 58 6.57 -10.11 10.87
C GLU A 58 6.90 -9.77 9.42
N ILE A 59 7.60 -8.66 9.18
CA ILE A 59 7.97 -8.19 7.85
C ILE A 59 9.17 -9.01 7.34
N GLU A 60 9.04 -9.51 6.12
CA GLU A 60 10.09 -10.19 5.37
C GLU A 60 10.79 -9.22 4.41
N ALA A 61 10.03 -8.36 3.72
CA ALA A 61 10.55 -7.37 2.79
C ALA A 61 9.56 -6.22 2.59
N VAL A 62 10.07 -5.05 2.23
CA VAL A 62 9.27 -3.85 1.90
C VAL A 62 9.70 -3.26 0.56
N LYS A 63 8.73 -2.85 -0.25
CA LYS A 63 8.96 -2.25 -1.56
C LYS A 63 8.09 -1.03 -1.77
N LEU A 64 8.67 0.04 -2.29
CA LEU A 64 7.93 1.18 -2.83
C LEU A 64 7.67 0.92 -4.30
N VAL A 65 6.40 0.90 -4.70
CA VAL A 65 6.00 0.69 -6.08
C VAL A 65 5.45 1.98 -6.65
N ALA A 66 6.01 2.43 -7.78
CA ALA A 66 5.64 3.67 -8.42
C ALA A 66 5.55 3.51 -9.94
N THR A 67 4.46 4.02 -10.52
CA THR A 67 4.33 4.12 -11.98
C THR A 67 5.39 5.06 -12.57
N ALA A 68 5.83 4.78 -13.80
CA ALA A 68 6.77 5.63 -14.51
C ALA A 68 6.33 7.11 -14.49
N GLY A 69 7.23 8.00 -14.07
CA GLY A 69 6.97 9.44 -13.96
C GLY A 69 6.57 9.93 -12.55
N ILE A 70 6.18 9.05 -11.63
CA ILE A 70 5.95 9.41 -10.22
C ILE A 70 7.30 9.52 -9.49
N LYS A 71 7.50 10.59 -8.72
CA LYS A 71 8.73 10.79 -7.95
C LYS A 71 8.70 9.92 -6.69
N ALA A 72 9.81 9.24 -6.41
CA ALA A 72 10.06 8.58 -5.14
C ALA A 72 10.95 9.48 -4.25
N PRO A 73 10.91 9.33 -2.92
CA PRO A 73 11.86 10.00 -2.03
C PRO A 73 13.30 9.64 -2.41
N SER A 74 14.20 10.63 -2.38
CA SER A 74 15.59 10.48 -2.85
C SER A 74 16.42 9.46 -2.08
N MET A 75 15.98 9.07 -0.87
CA MET A 75 16.63 8.06 -0.04
C MET A 75 16.38 6.63 -0.55
N VAL A 76 15.29 6.40 -1.29
CA VAL A 76 14.91 5.07 -1.78
C VAL A 76 15.73 4.75 -3.03
N LYS A 77 16.47 3.65 -3.00
CA LYS A 77 17.29 3.22 -4.13
C LYS A 77 16.46 2.44 -5.13
N GLU A 78 16.66 2.73 -6.42
CA GLU A 78 16.14 1.89 -7.51
C GLU A 78 16.66 0.45 -7.32
N SER A 79 15.74 -0.50 -7.27
CA SER A 79 16.11 -1.90 -7.19
C SER A 79 16.48 -2.39 -8.60
N GLY A 80 17.72 -2.83 -8.79
CA GLY A 80 18.11 -3.57 -10.00
C GLY A 80 17.47 -4.97 -10.08
N ALA A 81 16.77 -5.39 -9.02
CA ALA A 81 15.95 -6.59 -9.05
C ALA A 81 14.68 -6.29 -9.86
N LEU A 82 14.61 -6.89 -11.06
CA LEU A 82 13.35 -7.12 -11.75
C LEU A 82 12.53 -8.09 -10.90
N PHE A 83 11.83 -7.57 -9.90
CA PHE A 83 10.71 -8.29 -9.32
C PHE A 83 9.68 -8.37 -10.44
N ALA A 84 9.69 -9.49 -11.15
CA ALA A 84 8.70 -9.80 -12.19
C ALA A 84 7.34 -9.90 -11.51
N TYR A 85 6.65 -8.77 -11.41
CA TYR A 85 5.24 -8.76 -11.16
C TYR A 85 4.59 -9.35 -12.41
N SER A 86 3.91 -10.48 -12.28
CA SER A 86 3.07 -10.94 -13.38
C SER A 86 2.02 -9.86 -13.63
N PRO A 87 1.85 -9.36 -14.87
CA PRO A 87 0.89 -8.29 -15.19
C PRO A 87 -0.52 -8.59 -14.63
N ASP A 88 -0.90 -9.87 -14.63
CA ASP A 88 -2.17 -10.38 -14.10
C ASP A 88 -2.38 -10.13 -12.60
N THR A 89 -1.32 -10.01 -11.79
CA THR A 89 -1.46 -9.76 -10.35
C THR A 89 -1.57 -8.28 -9.98
N VAL A 90 -1.06 -7.40 -10.83
CA VAL A 90 -1.03 -5.94 -10.61
C VAL A 90 -2.31 -5.30 -11.16
N LEU A 91 -2.72 -5.68 -12.38
CA LEU A 91 -3.91 -5.13 -13.03
C LEU A 91 -5.23 -5.51 -12.31
N ASP A 92 -5.29 -6.66 -11.65
CA ASP A 92 -6.54 -7.14 -11.02
C ASP A 92 -6.74 -6.69 -9.56
N ARG A 93 -5.73 -6.14 -8.86
CA ARG A 93 -5.80 -6.01 -7.40
C ARG A 93 -5.65 -4.63 -6.79
N PHE A 94 -5.03 -3.65 -7.45
CA PHE A 94 -4.88 -2.32 -6.83
C PHE A 94 -4.85 -1.19 -7.87
N PRO A 95 -5.85 -0.28 -7.88
CA PRO A 95 -5.99 0.79 -8.86
C PRO A 95 -5.08 2.00 -8.58
N SER A 96 -4.01 1.82 -7.78
CA SER A 96 -3.17 2.93 -7.32
C SER A 96 -1.83 2.90 -8.02
N ASP A 97 -1.47 4.04 -8.59
CA ASP A 97 -0.22 4.26 -9.32
C ASP A 97 1.00 4.39 -8.37
N TYR A 98 0.76 4.47 -7.05
CA TYR A 98 1.79 4.66 -6.03
C TYR A 98 1.41 3.99 -4.71
N TYR A 99 2.16 2.96 -4.29
CA TYR A 99 1.84 2.18 -3.09
C TYR A 99 3.06 1.51 -2.46
N LEU A 100 2.99 1.19 -1.17
CA LEU A 100 3.99 0.39 -0.46
C LEU A 100 3.54 -1.07 -0.39
N THR A 101 4.34 -1.99 -0.89
CA THR A 101 4.13 -3.44 -0.69
C THR A 101 4.90 -3.91 0.53
N VAL A 102 4.19 -4.48 1.50
CA VAL A 102 4.77 -5.13 2.69
C VAL A 102 4.56 -6.63 2.56
N LYS A 103 5.66 -7.37 2.37
CA LYS A 103 5.65 -8.83 2.35
C LYS A 103 5.91 -9.34 3.76
N LEU A 104 5.00 -10.17 4.26
CA LEU A 104 5.10 -10.80 5.58
C LEU A 104 5.78 -12.16 5.48
N LYS A 105 6.43 -12.60 6.57
CA LYS A 105 7.13 -13.90 6.68
C LYS A 105 6.23 -15.11 6.43
N ASN A 106 4.92 -14.96 6.56
CA ASN A 106 3.93 -16.00 6.27
C ASN A 106 3.53 -16.04 4.77
N GLY A 107 4.16 -15.23 3.91
CA GLY A 107 3.94 -15.17 2.48
C GLY A 107 2.80 -14.25 2.04
N TYR A 108 2.08 -13.59 2.95
CA TYR A 108 1.07 -12.59 2.59
C TYR A 108 1.70 -11.27 2.17
N GLU A 109 1.11 -10.62 1.17
CA GLU A 109 1.50 -9.28 0.72
C GLU A 109 0.37 -8.28 0.99
N ILE A 110 0.73 -7.15 1.60
CA ILE A 110 -0.18 -6.06 1.92
C ILE A 110 0.24 -4.84 1.11
N ASN A 111 -0.69 -4.26 0.36
CA ASN A 111 -0.46 -3.06 -0.43
C ASN A 111 -1.09 -1.85 0.27
N LEU A 112 -0.26 -0.89 0.67
CA LEU A 112 -0.66 0.35 1.31
C LEU A 112 -0.72 1.45 0.26
N ASP A 113 -1.91 2.01 0.02
CA ASP A 113 -2.10 3.08 -0.97
C ASP A 113 -1.39 4.37 -0.54
N LEU A 114 -0.53 4.90 -1.41
CA LEU A 114 0.20 6.16 -1.21
C LEU A 114 -0.24 7.24 -2.21
N SER A 115 -1.28 6.99 -3.03
CA SER A 115 -1.70 7.88 -4.12
C SER A 115 -2.09 9.29 -3.68
N SER A 116 -2.50 9.47 -2.42
CA SER A 116 -2.79 10.78 -1.82
C SER A 116 -1.54 11.65 -1.63
N SER A 117 -0.35 11.05 -1.54
CA SER A 117 0.92 11.71 -1.23
C SER A 117 1.84 11.83 -2.46
N VAL A 118 1.29 11.69 -3.67
CA VAL A 118 2.07 11.78 -4.93
C VAL A 118 2.63 13.19 -5.16
N SER A 119 1.93 14.23 -4.70
CA SER A 119 2.36 15.63 -4.85
C SER A 119 3.42 16.08 -3.83
N ASP A 120 3.46 15.44 -2.65
CA ASP A 120 4.40 15.73 -1.58
C ASP A 120 4.89 14.43 -0.94
N THR A 121 6.15 14.10 -1.19
CA THR A 121 6.74 12.83 -0.76
C THR A 121 7.31 12.88 0.66
N SER A 122 7.15 13.98 1.40
CA SER A 122 7.71 14.13 2.76
C SER A 122 7.15 13.10 3.74
N ASP A 123 5.82 12.92 3.78
CA ASP A 123 5.16 11.90 4.61
C ASP A 123 5.64 10.49 4.26
N ILE A 124 5.89 10.23 2.98
CA ILE A 124 6.39 8.93 2.50
C ILE A 124 7.86 8.73 2.90
N ALA A 125 8.66 9.79 2.89
CA ALA A 125 10.04 9.74 3.33
C ALA A 125 10.13 9.41 4.83
N GLU A 126 9.31 10.06 5.66
CA GLU A 126 9.24 9.76 7.10
C GLU A 126 8.77 8.32 7.35
N MET A 127 7.74 7.87 6.63
CA MET A 127 7.25 6.49 6.70
C MET A 127 8.37 5.49 6.38
N ILE A 128 9.11 5.71 5.30
CA ILE A 128 10.21 4.85 4.88
C ILE A 128 11.33 4.87 5.91
N GLU A 129 11.69 6.03 6.45
CA GLU A 129 12.72 6.14 7.49
C GLU A 129 12.39 5.28 8.72
N ILE A 130 11.13 5.33 9.18
CA ILE A 130 10.68 4.51 10.31
C ILE A 130 10.74 3.03 9.94
N VAL A 131 10.22 2.64 8.77
CA VAL A 131 10.21 1.24 8.34
C VAL A 131 11.63 0.68 8.22
N GLU A 132 12.55 1.39 7.56
CA GLU A 132 13.95 0.94 7.41
C GLU A 132 14.65 0.80 8.77
N LYS A 133 14.38 1.75 9.68
CA LYS A 133 14.95 1.74 11.02
C LYS A 133 14.46 0.58 11.88
N GLU A 134 13.15 0.32 11.88
CA GLU A 134 12.54 -0.69 12.75
C GLU A 134 12.64 -2.11 12.16
N THR A 135 12.77 -2.26 10.84
CA THR A 135 12.98 -3.56 10.18
C THR A 135 14.45 -3.92 9.96
N HIS A 136 15.35 -2.92 9.97
CA HIS A 136 16.74 -3.05 9.54
C HIS A 136 16.89 -3.55 8.09
N GLN A 137 15.95 -3.16 7.22
CA GLN A 137 15.92 -3.52 5.80
C GLN A 137 15.77 -2.26 4.95
N ASP A 138 16.54 -2.15 3.87
CA ASP A 138 16.36 -1.06 2.88
C ASP A 138 15.04 -1.26 2.12
N VAL A 139 14.28 -0.17 1.93
CA VAL A 139 13.10 -0.19 1.06
C VAL A 139 13.55 -0.11 -0.40
N ALA A 140 13.11 -1.08 -1.19
CA ALA A 140 13.44 -1.15 -2.61
C ALA A 140 12.41 -0.38 -3.45
N LEU A 141 12.86 0.50 -4.35
CA LEU A 141 11.98 1.12 -5.35
C LEU A 141 11.81 0.20 -6.56
N VAL A 142 10.56 -0.03 -6.95
CA VAL A 142 10.19 -0.78 -8.16
C VAL A 142 9.33 0.09 -9.06
N ARG A 143 9.72 0.17 -10.33
CA ARG A 143 8.97 0.87 -11.37
C ARG A 143 7.99 -0.05 -12.06
N GLN A 144 6.75 0.40 -12.19
CA GLN A 144 5.78 -0.23 -13.08
C GLN A 144 5.90 0.37 -14.47
N GLU A 145 6.06 -0.49 -15.46
CA GLU A 145 5.89 -0.14 -16.86
C GLU A 145 4.39 -0.05 -17.15
N ASN A 146 4.01 0.98 -17.91
CA ASN A 146 2.64 1.23 -18.35
C ASN A 146 2.29 0.38 -19.58
#